data_AF-A0A4Q3RFP3-F1
#
_entry.id   AF-A0A4Q3RFP3-F1
#
_cell.length_a   1.000
_cell.length_b   1.000
_cell.length_c   1.000
_cell.angle_alpha   90.00
_cell.angle_beta   90.00
_cell.angle_gamma   90.00
#
_symmetry.space_group_name_H-M   'P 1'
#
loop_
_entity.id
_entity.type
_entity.pdbx_description
1 polymer ?
#
loop_
_entity_poly.entity_id
_entity_poly.type
_entity_poly.pdbx_seq_one_letter_code
_entity_poly.pdbx_strand_id
1 'polypeptide(L)'
;MFRNYLTIAWRNLMKNKIFSFINIFGLSVGLACCILITLYISHETGYDKHHPAGDRIYKLGTVFIDQGVEEKGATTSAPLGQMLQDEYPEIASSTRVLEL
;
A
#
# COMPACT_ATOMS: atom_id res chain seq x y z
N MET A 1 1.15 27.58 -36.26
CA MET A 1 0.20 28.36 -35.43
C MET A 1 0.37 28.12 -33.92
N PHE A 2 0.52 26.88 -33.44
CA PHE A 2 0.70 26.56 -31.99
C PHE A 2 1.83 27.35 -31.30
N ARG A 3 2.97 27.54 -31.97
CA ARG A 3 4.07 28.40 -31.50
C ARG A 3 3.62 29.83 -31.18
N ASN A 4 2.74 30.41 -32.02
CA ASN A 4 2.31 31.78 -31.82
C ASN A 4 1.38 31.91 -30.61
N TYR A 5 0.48 30.95 -30.41
CA TYR A 5 -0.36 30.88 -29.21
C TYR A 5 0.46 30.71 -27.92
N LEU A 6 1.50 29.88 -27.95
CA LEU A 6 2.42 29.72 -26.82
C LEU A 6 3.14 31.03 -26.47
N THR A 7 3.64 31.75 -27.48
CA THR A 7 4.32 33.04 -27.30
C THR A 7 3.38 34.11 -26.74
N ILE A 8 2.12 34.14 -27.20
CA ILE A 8 1.10 35.09 -26.72
C ILE A 8 0.73 34.77 -25.27
N ALA A 9 0.50 33.49 -24.94
CA ALA A 9 0.21 33.06 -23.58
C ALA A 9 1.35 33.41 -22.61
N TRP A 10 2.60 33.16 -23.01
CA TRP A 10 3.79 33.49 -22.21
C TRP A 10 3.94 35.00 -21.96
N ARG A 11 3.74 35.85 -22.98
CA ARG A 11 3.75 37.32 -22.79
C ARG A 11 2.63 37.77 -21.86
N ASN A 12 1.46 37.13 -21.92
CA ASN A 12 0.32 37.49 -21.07
C ASN A 12 0.56 37.08 -19.60
N LEU A 13 1.13 35.90 -19.38
CA LEU A 13 1.58 35.42 -18.06
C LEU A 13 2.62 36.36 -17.43
N MET A 14 3.61 36.80 -18.22
CA MET A 14 4.63 37.76 -17.77
C MET A 14 4.07 39.17 -17.50
N LYS A 15 2.97 39.57 -18.14
CA LYS A 15 2.32 40.87 -17.91
C LYS A 15 1.52 40.89 -16.61
N ASN A 16 0.89 39.77 -16.26
CA ASN A 16 0.04 39.61 -15.06
C ASN A 16 0.69 38.66 -14.03
N LYS A 17 1.92 38.97 -13.59
CA LYS A 17 2.78 38.05 -12.81
C LYS A 17 2.14 37.56 -11.52
N ILE A 18 1.57 38.45 -10.71
CA ILE A 18 1.00 38.11 -9.39
C ILE A 18 -0.22 37.20 -9.54
N PHE A 19 -1.17 37.60 -10.39
CA PHE A 19 -2.39 36.83 -10.63
C PHE A 19 -2.09 35.44 -11.24
N SER A 20 -1.16 35.40 -12.20
CA SER A 20 -0.71 34.16 -12.81
C SER A 20 -0.02 33.25 -11.81
N PHE A 21 0.83 33.82 -10.93
CA PHE A 21 1.52 33.07 -9.89
C PHE A 21 0.55 32.42 -8.92
N ILE A 22 -0.43 33.17 -8.38
CA ILE A 22 -1.41 32.63 -7.43
C ILE A 22 -2.20 31.47 -8.05
N ASN A 23 -2.68 31.62 -9.29
CA ASN A 23 -3.45 30.58 -9.97
C ASN A 23 -2.61 29.34 -10.29
N ILE A 24 -1.42 29.50 -10.86
CA ILE A 24 -0.54 28.38 -11.20
C ILE A 24 -0.06 27.67 -9.94
N PHE A 25 0.33 28.42 -8.91
CA PHE A 25 0.81 27.87 -7.66
C PHE A 25 -0.30 27.10 -6.93
N GLY A 26 -1.48 27.70 -6.78
CA GLY A 26 -2.62 27.03 -6.15
C GLY A 26 -3.02 25.74 -6.86
N LEU A 27 -3.10 25.78 -8.20
CA LEU A 27 -3.40 24.59 -8.99
C LEU A 27 -2.30 23.52 -8.84
N SER A 28 -1.03 23.93 -8.89
CA SER A 28 0.11 23.02 -8.77
C SER A 28 0.18 22.34 -7.41
N VAL A 29 -0.06 23.09 -6.33
CA VAL A 29 -0.10 22.55 -4.97
C VAL A 29 -1.28 21.58 -4.80
N GLY A 30 -2.47 21.93 -5.29
CA GLY A 30 -3.63 21.04 -5.26
C GLY A 30 -3.37 19.73 -6.00
N LEU A 31 -2.77 19.81 -7.19
CA LEU A 31 -2.38 18.64 -7.98
C LEU A 31 -1.32 17.80 -7.26
N ALA A 32 -0.30 18.44 -6.68
CA ALA A 32 0.75 17.75 -5.94
C ALA A 32 0.18 16.99 -4.73
N CYS A 33 -0.69 17.63 -3.94
CA CYS A 33 -1.37 16.96 -2.83
C CYS A 33 -2.19 15.74 -3.28
N CYS A 34 -2.94 15.87 -4.37
CA CYS A 34 -3.74 14.77 -4.93
C CYS A 34 -2.86 13.60 -5.38
N ILE A 35 -1.75 13.88 -6.08
CA ILE A 35 -0.79 12.86 -6.51
C ILE A 35 -0.14 12.16 -5.31
N LEU A 36 0.29 12.92 -4.29
CA LEU A 36 0.93 12.35 -3.11
C LEU A 36 0.00 11.40 -2.35
N ILE A 37 -1.26 11.80 -2.12
CA ILE A 37 -2.25 10.94 -1.46
C ILE A 37 -2.55 9.70 -2.30
N THR A 38 -2.68 9.84 -3.62
CA THR A 38 -2.91 8.70 -4.52
C THR A 38 -1.75 7.71 -4.47
N LEU A 39 -0.51 8.22 -4.48
CA LEU A 39 0.69 7.40 -4.38
C LEU A 39 0.76 6.68 -3.03
N TYR A 40 0.42 7.37 -1.93
CA TYR A 40 0.35 6.78 -0.60
C TYR A 40 -0.67 5.63 -0.54
N ILE A 41 -1.89 5.85 -1.03
CA ILE A 41 -2.94 4.81 -1.08
C ILE A 41 -2.50 3.64 -1.96
N SER A 42 -1.91 3.92 -3.13
CA SER A 42 -1.43 2.86 -4.02
C SER A 42 -0.31 2.04 -3.38
N HIS A 43 0.53 2.66 -2.56
CA HIS A 43 1.58 1.97 -1.82
C HIS A 43 0.99 1.07 -0.72
N GLU A 44 0.15 1.62 0.15
CA GLU A 44 -0.49 0.88 1.26
C GLU A 44 -1.33 -0.29 0.75
N THR A 45 -2.17 -0.07 -0.27
CA THR A 45 -3.04 -1.13 -0.81
C THR A 45 -2.31 -2.12 -1.72
N GLY A 46 -1.08 -1.80 -2.14
CA GLY A 46 -0.23 -2.65 -2.96
C GLY A 46 0.73 -3.52 -2.15
N TYR A 47 1.01 -3.17 -0.89
CA TYR A 47 2.02 -3.81 -0.05
C TYR A 47 1.80 -5.33 0.07
N ASP A 48 0.58 -5.76 0.44
CA ASP A 48 0.27 -7.19 0.63
C ASP A 48 0.00 -7.96 -0.68
N LYS A 49 -0.03 -7.27 -1.84
CA LYS A 49 -0.39 -7.87 -3.13
C LYS A 49 0.78 -8.45 -3.91
N HIS A 50 1.98 -8.47 -3.33
CA HIS A 50 3.17 -8.96 -4.02
C HIS A 50 3.22 -10.50 -4.14
N HIS A 51 2.43 -11.23 -3.33
CA HIS A 51 2.38 -12.67 -3.37
C HIS A 51 1.28 -13.18 -4.32
N PRO A 52 1.59 -14.11 -5.24
CA PRO A 52 0.56 -14.77 -6.02
C PRO A 52 -0.39 -15.53 -5.09
N ALA A 53 -1.69 -15.41 -5.34
CA ALA A 53 -2.76 -15.99 -4.51
C ALA A 53 -2.75 -15.51 -3.04
N GLY A 54 -2.39 -14.24 -2.79
CA GLY A 54 -2.41 -13.63 -1.45
C GLY A 54 -3.69 -13.85 -0.64
N ASP A 55 -4.86 -13.89 -1.30
CA ASP A 55 -6.15 -14.17 -0.66
C ASP A 55 -6.26 -15.57 -0.02
N ARG A 56 -5.32 -16.47 -0.35
CA ARG A 56 -5.24 -17.86 0.17
C ARG A 56 -4.05 -18.06 1.12
N ILE A 57 -3.33 -16.99 1.48
CA ILE A 57 -2.19 -17.04 2.39
C ILE A 57 -2.68 -16.65 3.78
N TYR A 58 -2.45 -17.51 4.76
CA TYR A 58 -2.87 -17.30 6.13
C TYR A 58 -1.69 -17.47 7.10
N LYS A 59 -1.68 -16.66 8.16
CA LYS A 59 -0.72 -16.79 9.26
C LYS A 59 -1.35 -17.61 10.39
N LEU A 60 -0.66 -18.66 10.81
CA LEU A 60 -1.06 -19.46 11.98
C LEU A 60 -0.72 -18.70 13.27
N GLY A 61 -1.72 -18.54 14.13
CA GLY A 61 -1.57 -17.98 15.48
C GLY A 61 -2.09 -18.95 16.53
N THR A 62 -1.68 -18.76 17.78
CA THR A 62 -2.11 -19.59 18.91
C THR A 62 -2.92 -18.73 19.87
N VAL A 63 -4.02 -19.28 20.39
CA VAL A 63 -4.80 -18.66 21.46
C VAL A 63 -4.57 -19.47 22.73
N PHE A 64 -4.00 -18.85 23.76
CA PHE A 64 -3.86 -19.42 25.08
C PHE A 64 -5.06 -19.01 25.92
N ILE A 65 -5.69 -19.97 26.60
CA ILE A 65 -6.83 -19.71 27.47
C ILE A 65 -6.38 -20.06 28.88
N ASP A 66 -6.22 -19.05 29.74
CA ASP A 66 -5.92 -19.24 31.16
C ASP A 66 -7.01 -18.59 32.02
N GLN A 67 -7.66 -19.40 32.86
CA GLN A 67 -8.74 -18.96 33.76
C GLN A 67 -9.85 -18.12 33.07
N GLY A 68 -10.14 -18.40 31.80
CA GLY A 68 -11.14 -17.67 31.01
C GLY A 68 -10.64 -16.38 30.35
N VAL A 69 -9.36 -16.05 30.51
CA VAL A 69 -8.69 -14.97 29.79
C VAL A 69 -8.04 -15.54 28.53
N GLU A 70 -8.39 -14.97 27.38
CA GLU A 70 -7.80 -15.31 26.08
C GLU A 70 -6.58 -14.43 25.79
N GLU A 71 -5.42 -15.06 25.60
CA GLU A 71 -4.20 -14.42 25.11
C GLU A 71 -3.88 -14.89 23.69
N LYS A 72 -3.76 -13.94 22.76
CA LYS A 72 -3.48 -14.22 21.34
C LYS A 72 -1.98 -14.10 21.07
N GLY A 73 -1.35 -15.23 20.77
CA GLY A 73 0.04 -15.32 20.31
C GLY A 73 0.14 -15.33 18.78
N ALA A 74 1.12 -14.59 18.25
CA ALA A 74 1.42 -14.54 16.81
C ALA A 74 2.32 -15.69 16.31
N THR A 75 2.67 -16.61 17.20
CA THR A 75 3.55 -17.76 16.94
C THR A 75 2.82 -19.07 17.23
N THR A 76 3.33 -20.15 16.63
CA THR A 76 2.81 -21.50 16.85
C THR A 76 3.96 -22.50 16.94
N SER A 77 3.65 -23.72 17.36
CA SER A 77 4.65 -24.79 17.48
C SER A 77 5.29 -25.09 16.12
N ALA A 78 6.61 -25.23 16.13
CA ALA A 78 7.42 -25.51 14.94
C ALA A 78 6.88 -26.59 13.97
N PRO A 79 6.39 -27.76 14.43
CA PRO A 79 5.93 -28.81 13.53
C PRO A 79 4.53 -28.58 12.95
N LEU A 80 3.74 -27.65 13.50
CA LEU A 80 2.32 -27.55 13.17
C LEU A 80 2.06 -27.28 11.68
N GLY A 81 2.87 -26.42 11.06
CA GLY A 81 2.72 -26.12 9.63
C GLY A 81 2.88 -27.35 8.73
N GLN A 82 3.86 -28.20 9.05
CA GLN A 82 4.11 -29.43 8.30
C GLN A 82 3.03 -30.49 8.59
N MET A 83 2.65 -30.66 9.86
CA MET A 83 1.59 -31.59 10.25
C MET A 83 0.27 -31.28 9.55
N LEU A 84 -0.11 -30.00 9.48
CA LEU A 84 -1.32 -29.57 8.80
C LEU A 84 -1.29 -29.90 7.30
N GLN A 85 -0.13 -29.75 6.65
CA GLN A 85 0.03 -30.08 5.24
C GLN A 85 -0.07 -31.60 4.97
N ASP A 86 0.40 -32.42 5.91
CA ASP A 86 0.34 -33.88 5.80
C ASP A 86 -1.08 -34.42 6.06
N GLU A 87 -1.84 -33.79 6.94
CA GLU A 87 -3.16 -34.25 7.39
C GLU A 87 -4.33 -33.67 6.56
N TYR A 88 -4.16 -32.46 6.00
CA TYR A 88 -5.20 -31.74 5.26
C TYR A 88 -4.80 -31.48 3.80
N PRO A 89 -5.40 -32.20 2.83
CA PRO A 89 -5.07 -32.05 1.41
C PRO A 89 -5.46 -30.69 0.82
N GLU A 90 -6.28 -29.87 1.51
CA GLU A 90 -6.63 -28.51 1.09
C GLU A 90 -5.45 -27.52 1.25
N ILE A 91 -4.46 -27.88 2.06
CA ILE A 91 -3.28 -27.04 2.34
C ILE A 91 -2.20 -27.35 1.31
N ALA A 92 -2.07 -26.46 0.32
CA ALA A 92 -1.13 -26.66 -0.78
C ALA A 92 0.36 -26.57 -0.35
N SER A 93 0.68 -25.67 0.59
CA SER A 93 2.06 -25.44 1.04
C SER A 93 2.10 -24.80 2.41
N SER A 94 3.09 -25.16 3.22
CA SER A 94 3.42 -24.49 4.48
C SER A 94 4.84 -23.89 4.43
N THR A 95 5.04 -22.80 5.18
CA THR A 95 6.36 -22.21 5.39
C THR A 95 6.47 -21.67 6.81
N ARG A 96 7.69 -21.53 7.31
CA ARG A 96 7.97 -20.98 8.63
C ARG A 96 8.94 -19.81 8.50
N VAL A 97 8.58 -18.71 9.13
CA VAL A 97 9.44 -17.53 9.25
C VAL A 97 9.98 -17.51 10.68
N LEU A 98 11.30 -17.43 10.80
CA LEU A 98 12.00 -17.23 12.07
C LEU A 98 12.58 -15.82 12.05
N GLU A 99 12.27 -15.02 13.06
CA GLU A 99 13.11 -13.87 13.39
C GLU A 99 14.39 -14.43 14.03
N LEU A 100 15.54 -14.17 13.38
CA LEU A 100 16.88 -14.52 13.87
C LEU A 100 17.41 -13.45 14.82
#